data_AF-A0A090RQA0-F1
#
_entry.id   AF-A0A090RQA0-F1
#
_cell.length_a   1.000
_cell.length_b   1.000
_cell.length_c   1.000
_cell.angle_alpha   90.00
_cell.angle_beta   90.00
_cell.angle_gamma   90.00
#
_symmetry.space_group_name_H-M   'P 1'
#
loop_
_entity.id
_entity.type
_entity.pdbx_description
1 polymer ?
#
loop_
_entity_poly.entity_id
_entity_poly.type
_entity_poly.pdbx_seq_one_letter_code
_entity_poly.pdbx_strand_id
1 'polypeptide(L)' 'MATGKTEFGLLKCSDAKHQGFVYSEEDQTIRLLENTQLCLSVATETQEAGPWVKRPLELGDCESVDMNLAKWTVVLN' A
#
# COMPACT_ATOMS: atom_id res chain seq x y z
N MET A 1 9.45 14.22 -13.32
CA MET A 1 8.90 13.02 -12.68
C MET A 1 8.92 11.92 -13.72
N ALA A 2 9.63 10.82 -13.49
CA ALA A 2 9.63 9.71 -14.44
C ALA A 2 8.25 9.05 -14.41
N THR A 3 7.60 8.95 -15.58
CA THR A 3 6.34 8.24 -15.82
C THR A 3 6.55 6.73 -15.83
N GLY A 4 7.10 6.20 -14.73
CA GLY A 4 7.11 4.76 -14.44
C GLY A 4 5.99 4.48 -13.45
N LYS A 5 5.18 3.45 -13.69
CA LYS A 5 4.17 3.02 -12.71
C LYS A 5 4.85 2.79 -11.36
N THR A 6 4.38 3.46 -10.32
CA THR A 6 4.77 3.19 -8.94
C THR A 6 4.00 1.95 -8.49
N GLU A 7 4.40 0.77 -8.98
CA GLU A 7 3.76 -0.48 -8.54
C GLU A 7 4.31 -0.88 -7.18
N PHE A 8 3.41 -1.10 -6.21
CA PHE A 8 3.78 -1.76 -4.96
C PHE A 8 4.18 -3.20 -5.28
N GLY A 9 5.40 -3.60 -4.92
CA GLY A 9 5.96 -4.87 -5.35
C GLY A 9 6.97 -5.45 -4.37
N LEU A 10 7.28 -6.73 -4.55
CA LEU A 10 8.29 -7.44 -3.78
C LEU A 10 9.66 -7.23 -4.44
N LEU A 11 10.58 -6.65 -3.69
CA LEU A 11 11.96 -6.39 -4.08
C LEU A 11 12.92 -7.02 -3.07
N LYS A 12 14.20 -7.11 -3.44
CA LYS A 12 15.25 -7.49 -2.48
C LYS A 12 15.28 -6.47 -1.34
N CYS A 13 15.32 -6.97 -0.10
CA CYS A 13 15.42 -6.15 1.09
C CYS A 13 16.69 -5.27 1.06
N SER A 14 16.51 -4.01 1.42
CA SER A 14 17.57 -3.01 1.58
C SER A 14 17.08 -1.89 2.50
N ASP A 15 17.96 -0.99 2.89
CA ASP A 15 17.61 0.23 3.64
C ASP A 15 17.01 1.33 2.73
N ALA A 16 16.52 0.94 1.54
CA ALA A 16 15.84 1.87 0.65
C ALA A 16 14.57 2.40 1.33
N LYS A 17 14.38 3.70 1.22
CA LYS A 17 13.37 4.42 2.00
C LYS A 17 11.92 4.00 1.73
N HIS A 18 11.66 3.41 0.57
CA HIS A 18 10.35 2.89 0.17
C HIS A 18 10.08 1.44 0.61
N GLN A 19 10.93 0.83 1.46
CA GLN A 19 10.75 -0.54 1.96
C GLN A 19 10.40 -0.61 3.46
N GLY A 20 10.36 0.51 4.17
CA GLY A 20 9.95 0.59 5.58
C GLY A 20 8.48 0.95 5.73
N PHE A 21 7.76 0.26 6.61
CA PHE A 21 6.35 0.49 6.90
C PHE A 21 6.07 0.48 8.41
N VAL A 22 5.08 1.25 8.84
CA VAL A 22 4.57 1.27 10.22
C VAL A 22 3.08 0.93 10.22
N TYR A 23 2.66 0.06 11.13
CA TYR A 23 1.24 -0.20 11.37
C TYR A 23 0.75 0.67 12.52
N SER A 24 -0.41 1.30 12.32
CA SER A 24 -1.10 2.12 13.32
C SER A 24 -2.31 1.34 13.84
N GLU A 25 -2.29 1.00 15.12
CA GLU A 25 -3.40 0.30 15.78
C GLU A 25 -4.64 1.20 15.95
N GLU A 26 -4.44 2.52 16.04
CA GLU A 26 -5.51 3.50 16.28
C GLU A 26 -6.53 3.52 15.13
N ASP A 27 -6.05 3.51 13.89
CA ASP A 27 -6.87 3.63 12.69
C ASP A 27 -6.74 2.44 11.73
N GLN A 28 -5.98 1.42 12.12
CA GLN A 28 -5.76 0.18 11.39
C GLN A 28 -5.09 0.40 10.03
N THR A 29 -4.25 1.42 9.91
CA THR A 29 -3.52 1.73 8.67
C THR A 29 -2.11 1.15 8.66
N ILE A 30 -1.62 0.77 7.47
CA ILE A 30 -0.19 0.55 7.22
C ILE A 30 0.32 1.76 6.46
N ARG A 31 1.36 2.43 6.95
CA ARG A 31 1.89 3.69 6.41
C ARG A 31 3.34 3.55 6.01
N LEU A 32 3.77 4.30 4.99
CA LEU A 32 5.18 4.36 4.62
C LEU A 32 5.99 5.02 5.74
N LEU A 33 7.09 4.39 6.16
CA LEU A 33 7.91 4.89 7.28
C LEU A 33 8.56 6.24 6.97
N GLU A 34 9.02 6.45 5.73
CA GLU A 34 9.59 7.74 5.30
C GLU A 34 8.54 8.86 5.26
N ASN A 35 7.26 8.53 5.01
CA ASN A 35 6.19 9.49 4.92
C ASN A 35 4.86 8.90 5.43
N THR A 36 4.53 9.19 6.68
CA THR A 36 3.35 8.66 7.36
C THR A 36 2.03 9.25 6.88
N GLN A 37 2.06 10.17 5.91
CA GLN A 37 0.87 10.62 5.18
C GLN A 37 0.49 9.66 4.05
N LEU A 38 1.35 8.70 3.69
CA LEU A 38 1.05 7.71 2.66
C LEU A 38 0.61 6.40 3.30
N CYS A 39 -0.63 6.02 3.06
CA CYS A 39 -1.27 4.79 3.50
C CYS A 39 -1.22 3.74 2.38
N LEU A 40 -0.94 2.50 2.76
CA LEU A 40 -1.15 1.33 1.91
C LEU A 40 -2.65 1.14 1.73
N SER A 41 -3.08 1.17 0.48
CA SER A 41 -4.47 0.95 0.10
C SER A 41 -4.57 -0.11 -0.99
N VAL A 42 -5.78 -0.62 -1.14
CA VAL A 42 -6.17 -1.48 -2.24
C VAL A 42 -6.77 -0.59 -3.34
N ALA A 43 -6.35 -0.77 -4.59
CA ALA A 43 -6.88 0.01 -5.71
C ALA A 43 -8.41 -0.20 -5.87
N THR A 44 -9.14 0.85 -6.24
CA THR A 44 -10.61 0.78 -6.42
C THR A 44 -11.01 -0.20 -7.52
N GLU A 45 -10.25 -0.21 -8.61
CA GLU A 45 -10.54 -1.02 -9.80
C GLU A 45 -9.70 -2.30 -9.83
N THR A 46 -10.30 -3.36 -10.38
CA THR A 46 -9.58 -4.58 -10.70
C THR A 46 -8.86 -4.45 -12.03
N GLN A 47 -7.71 -5.09 -12.15
CA GLN A 47 -6.93 -5.18 -13.39
C GLN A 47 -6.93 -6.62 -13.90
N GLU A 48 -6.87 -6.80 -15.23
CA GLU A 48 -6.68 -8.12 -15.83
C GLU A 48 -5.34 -8.73 -15.38
N ALA A 49 -5.39 -10.02 -15.06
CA ALA A 49 -4.25 -10.82 -14.62
C ALA A 49 -4.29 -12.20 -15.30
N GLY A 50 -4.31 -12.20 -16.63
CA GLY A 50 -4.48 -13.41 -17.43
C GLY A 50 -5.90 -13.98 -17.29
N PRO A 51 -6.10 -15.25 -16.92
CA PRO A 51 -7.43 -15.82 -16.71
C PRO A 51 -8.12 -15.31 -15.43
N TRP A 52 -7.43 -14.49 -14.63
CA TRP A 52 -7.91 -13.95 -13.36
C TRP A 52 -7.96 -12.43 -13.39
N VAL A 53 -8.47 -11.84 -12.31
CA VAL A 53 -8.34 -10.41 -12.01
C VAL A 53 -7.50 -10.23 -10.76
N LYS A 54 -6.73 -9.15 -10.72
CA LYS A 54 -5.99 -8.70 -9.54
C LYS A 54 -6.51 -7.36 -9.09
N ARG A 55 -6.31 -7.04 -7.81
CA ARG A 55 -6.50 -5.69 -7.29
C ARG A 55 -5.17 -5.22 -6.72
N PRO A 56 -4.50 -4.25 -7.37
CA PRO A 56 -3.20 -3.76 -6.93
C PRO A 56 -3.22 -3.19 -5.51
N LEU A 57 -2.07 -3.24 -4.87
CA LEU A 57 -1.78 -2.43 -3.70
C LEU A 57 -1.11 -1.13 -4.13
N GLU A 58 -1.44 -0.05 -3.47
CA GLU A 58 -1.00 1.30 -3.82
C GLU A 58 -0.63 2.08 -2.55
N LEU A 59 0.14 3.16 -2.72
CA LEU A 59 0.35 4.16 -1.68
C LEU A 59 -0.42 5.42 -2.07
N GLY A 60 -1.37 5.81 -1.24
CA GLY A 60 -2.15 7.04 -1.41
C GLY A 60 -2.10 7.91 -0.16
N ASP A 61 -2.44 9.19 -0.29
CA ASP A 61 -2.54 10.09 0.86
C ASP A 61 -3.67 9.60 1.80
N CYS A 62 -3.31 9.34 3.05
CA CYS A 62 -4.19 8.82 4.10
C CYS A 62 -5.47 9.66 4.28
N GLU A 63 -5.42 10.98 4.04
CA GLU A 63 -6.60 11.85 4.15
C GLU A 63 -7.55 11.75 2.94
N SER A 64 -7.06 11.18 1.83
CA SER A 64 -7.77 11.13 0.56
C SER A 64 -8.24 9.73 0.15
N VAL A 65 -7.57 8.68 0.64
CA VAL A 65 -7.92 7.29 0.32
C VAL A 65 -9.25 6.88 0.96
N ASP A 66 -10.02 6.04 0.27
CA ASP A 66 -11.18 5.39 0.88
C ASP A 66 -10.68 4.46 2.00
N MET A 67 -11.04 4.78 3.25
CA MET A 67 -10.63 4.01 4.41
C MET A 67 -11.16 2.57 4.42
N ASN A 68 -12.19 2.24 3.65
CA ASN A 68 -12.60 0.85 3.45
C ASN A 68 -11.58 0.04 2.63
N LEU A 69 -10.72 0.72 1.87
CA LEU A 69 -9.65 0.13 1.06
C LEU A 69 -8.27 0.25 1.73
N ALA A 70 -8.15 0.94 2.85
CA ALA A 70 -6.86 1.22 3.52
C ALA A 70 -6.77 0.70 4.97
N LYS A 71 -7.77 -0.05 5.44
CA LYS A 71 -7.77 -0.71 6.76
C LYS A 71 -7.24 -2.14 6.68
N TRP A 72 -6.35 -2.47 7.60
CA TRP A 72 -5.64 -3.73 7.68
C TRP A 72 -5.78 -4.34 9.06
N THR A 73 -5.93 -5.66 9.13
CA THR A 73 -5.86 -6.40 10.40
C THR A 73 -4.61 -7.25 10.39
N VAL A 74 -3.71 -7.02 11.36
CA VAL A 74 -2.53 -7.87 11.56
C VAL A 74 -2.95 -9.06 12.42
N VAL A 75 -2.92 -10.26 11.83
CA VAL A 75 -3.21 -11.53 12.53
C VAL A 75 -1.89 -12.21 12.84
N LEU A 76 -1.58 -12.36 14.13
CA LEU A 76 -0.42 -13.14 14.59
C LEU A 76 -0.85 -14.60 14.74
N ASN A 77 -0.14 -15.49 14.06
CA ASN A 77 -0.27 -16.94 14.20
C ASN A 77 0.77 -17.48 15.19
#